data_AF-A0A0D6PJ49-F1
#
_entry.id   AF-A0A0D6PJ49-F1
#
_cell.length_a   1.000
_cell.length_b   1.000
_cell.length_c   1.000
_cell.angle_alpha   90.00
_cell.angle_beta   90.00
_cell.angle_gamma   90.00
#
_symmetry.space_group_name_H-M   'P 1'
#
loop_
_entity.id
_entity.type
_entity.pdbx_description
1 polymer ?
#
loop_
_entity_poly.entity_id
_entity_poly.type
_entity_poly.pdbx_seq_one_letter_code
_entity_poly.pdbx_strand_id
1 'polypeptide(L)'
;MLPFGEIGTKTGLYLTIGFAAGLEALAIYAHWRRFHVPVTVAAGTGSLVLLVVFLALGFAPGLLPYWPWLMILGGLCVFVLALRWDMSDHTRQTRRVDVAFWLHLLAAPMLVHPAFYLLGLLRGGHAGDAAVAVGLYALLAIVALLVDRRALLVSALGYVIYALAHAMGTDNSGLGGLAVTALIAGCALLLLSVFWHRVRMGVLAWLPDRLTAKLPA
;
A
#
# COMPACT_ATOMS: atom_id res chain seq x y z
N MET A 1 -8.95 33.96 -17.83
CA MET A 1 -8.76 32.65 -18.49
C MET A 1 -8.41 31.65 -17.40
N LEU A 2 -9.34 30.76 -17.06
CA LEU A 2 -9.03 29.67 -16.13
C LEU A 2 -8.03 28.72 -16.84
N PRO A 3 -6.99 28.22 -16.17
CA PRO A 3 -5.92 27.42 -16.78
C PRO A 3 -6.37 25.97 -17.03
N PHE A 4 -7.61 25.78 -17.44
CA PHE A 4 -8.06 24.51 -17.96
C PHE A 4 -7.51 24.40 -19.38
N GLY A 5 -6.26 23.92 -19.46
CA GLY A 5 -5.64 23.55 -20.73
C GLY A 5 -6.61 22.68 -21.52
N GLU A 6 -6.65 22.89 -22.83
CA GLU A 6 -7.53 22.17 -23.76
C GLU A 6 -7.63 20.69 -23.37
N ILE A 7 -8.86 20.20 -23.32
CA ILE A 7 -9.27 18.84 -22.86
C ILE A 7 -8.57 17.71 -23.65
N GLY A 8 -7.67 18.02 -24.60
CA GLY A 8 -6.86 17.08 -25.37
C GLY A 8 -5.38 16.93 -24.95
N THR A 9 -4.85 17.68 -23.97
CA THR A 9 -3.44 17.53 -23.53
C THR A 9 -3.31 16.69 -22.25
N LYS A 10 -2.24 15.88 -22.13
CA LYS A 10 -1.94 15.08 -20.91
C LYS A 10 -2.00 15.92 -19.63
N THR A 11 -1.58 17.18 -19.72
CA THR A 11 -1.65 18.18 -18.65
C THR A 11 -3.09 18.47 -18.20
N GLY A 12 -4.00 18.73 -19.14
CA GLY A 12 -5.42 18.96 -18.85
C GLY A 12 -6.08 17.76 -18.18
N LEU A 13 -5.70 16.54 -18.59
CA LEU A 13 -6.13 15.31 -17.93
C LEU A 13 -5.68 15.24 -16.46
N TYR A 14 -4.39 15.50 -16.18
CA TYR A 14 -3.88 15.45 -14.80
C TYR A 14 -4.55 16.48 -13.89
N LEU A 15 -4.75 17.71 -14.37
CA LEU A 15 -5.47 18.74 -13.61
C LEU A 15 -6.92 18.33 -13.33
N THR A 16 -7.61 17.77 -14.32
CA THR A 16 -8.99 17.31 -14.16
C THR A 16 -9.10 16.22 -13.11
N ILE A 17 -8.19 15.23 -13.14
CA ILE A 17 -8.13 14.16 -12.13
C ILE A 17 -7.83 14.74 -10.75
N GLY A 18 -6.87 15.67 -10.66
CA GLY A 18 -6.52 16.33 -9.39
C GLY A 18 -7.70 17.05 -8.77
N PHE A 19 -8.39 17.91 -9.54
CA PHE A 19 -9.57 18.63 -9.05
C PHE A 19 -10.74 17.70 -8.71
N ALA A 20 -10.97 16.65 -9.52
CA ALA A 20 -11.99 15.64 -9.22
C ALA A 20 -11.71 14.93 -7.89
N ALA A 21 -10.45 14.54 -7.63
CA ALA A 21 -10.05 13.95 -6.36
C ALA A 21 -10.23 14.91 -5.17
N GLY A 22 -10.05 16.22 -5.37
CA GLY A 22 -10.34 17.23 -4.35
C GLY A 22 -11.83 17.33 -4.01
N LEU A 23 -12.70 17.31 -5.02
CA LEU A 23 -14.15 17.29 -4.83
C LEU A 23 -14.61 15.98 -4.16
N GLU A 24 -14.02 14.85 -4.55
CA GLU A 24 -14.24 13.55 -3.91
C GLU A 24 -13.85 13.59 -2.43
N ALA A 25 -12.67 14.13 -2.09
CA ALA A 25 -12.23 14.28 -0.71
C ALA A 25 -13.21 15.10 0.14
N LEU A 26 -13.76 16.19 -0.42
CA LEU A 26 -14.78 17.02 0.24
C LEU A 26 -16.09 16.24 0.46
N ALA A 27 -16.55 15.51 -0.55
CA ALA A 27 -17.75 14.67 -0.46
C ALA A 27 -17.59 13.55 0.58
N ILE A 28 -16.43 12.89 0.58
CA ILE A 28 -16.08 11.85 1.55
C ILE A 28 -16.01 12.43 2.97
N TYR A 29 -15.43 13.62 3.15
CA TYR A 29 -15.39 14.28 4.45
C TYR A 29 -16.80 14.58 4.97
N ALA A 30 -17.68 15.12 4.11
CA ALA A 30 -19.08 15.36 4.46
C ALA A 30 -19.82 14.07 4.82
N HIS A 31 -19.57 12.99 4.08
CA HIS A 31 -20.10 11.65 4.37
C HIS A 31 -19.58 11.13 5.72
N TRP A 32 -18.27 11.22 5.99
CA TRP A 32 -17.66 10.76 7.22
C TRP A 32 -18.23 11.49 8.44
N ARG A 33 -18.44 12.80 8.35
CA ARG A 33 -19.07 13.61 9.42
C ARG A 33 -20.46 13.11 9.81
N ARG A 34 -21.17 12.45 8.90
CA ARG A 34 -22.50 11.90 9.16
C ARG A 34 -22.47 10.44 9.62
N PHE A 35 -21.75 9.58 8.91
CA PHE A 35 -21.83 8.13 9.10
C PHE A 35 -20.68 7.53 9.92
N HIS A 36 -19.56 8.25 10.08
CA HIS A 36 -18.41 7.83 10.86
C HIS A 36 -17.87 6.44 10.48
N VAL A 37 -17.94 6.08 9.19
CA VAL A 37 -17.49 4.77 8.69
C VAL A 37 -15.97 4.78 8.51
N PRO A 38 -15.20 3.88 9.14
CA PRO A 38 -13.74 3.91 9.09
C PRO A 38 -13.11 3.92 7.70
N VAL A 39 -13.68 3.19 6.74
CA VAL A 39 -13.17 3.11 5.35
C VAL A 39 -13.14 4.48 4.66
N THR A 40 -14.02 5.40 5.06
CA THR A 40 -14.12 6.73 4.45
C THR A 40 -12.91 7.60 4.79
N VAL A 41 -12.26 7.38 5.94
CA VAL A 41 -11.02 8.07 6.29
C VAL A 41 -9.90 7.66 5.33
N ALA A 42 -9.81 6.36 5.02
CA ALA A 42 -8.83 5.88 4.04
C ALA A 42 -9.16 6.42 2.64
N ALA A 43 -10.40 6.30 2.17
CA ALA A 43 -10.81 6.83 0.87
C ALA A 43 -10.52 8.34 0.73
N GLY A 44 -10.81 9.13 1.76
CA GLY A 44 -10.51 10.57 1.80
C GLY A 44 -9.02 10.86 1.80
N THR A 45 -8.23 10.09 2.55
CA THR A 45 -6.76 10.22 2.57
C THR A 45 -6.16 9.88 1.20
N GLY A 46 -6.64 8.82 0.55
CA GLY A 46 -6.24 8.46 -0.81
C GLY A 46 -6.58 9.56 -1.82
N SER A 47 -7.80 10.11 -1.72
CA SER A 47 -8.24 11.24 -2.54
C SER A 47 -7.35 12.47 -2.36
N LEU A 48 -6.91 12.78 -1.13
CA LEU A 48 -5.98 13.87 -0.86
C LEU A 48 -4.60 13.62 -1.48
N VAL A 49 -4.08 12.40 -1.43
CA VAL A 49 -2.81 12.09 -2.09
C VAL A 49 -2.94 12.20 -3.62
N LEU A 50 -4.03 11.69 -4.19
CA LEU A 50 -4.30 11.85 -5.62
C LEU A 50 -4.42 13.31 -6.01
N LEU A 51 -5.16 14.12 -5.25
CA LEU A 51 -5.25 15.58 -5.44
C LEU A 51 -3.85 16.20 -5.51
N VAL A 52 -3.01 15.97 -4.50
CA VAL A 52 -1.66 16.57 -4.43
C VAL A 52 -0.81 16.12 -5.61
N VAL A 53 -0.76 14.83 -5.91
CA VAL A 53 0.12 14.30 -6.94
C VAL A 53 -0.33 14.70 -8.34
N PHE A 54 -1.63 14.59 -8.64
CA PHE A 54 -2.13 14.93 -9.97
C PHE A 54 -2.12 16.43 -10.24
N LEU A 55 -2.33 17.29 -9.23
CA LEU A 55 -2.10 18.73 -9.38
C LEU A 55 -0.60 19.04 -9.59
N ALA A 56 0.30 18.39 -8.86
CA ALA A 56 1.74 18.57 -9.07
C ALA A 56 2.17 18.17 -10.49
N LEU A 57 1.67 17.03 -11.00
CA LEU A 57 1.93 16.58 -12.37
C LEU A 57 1.30 17.50 -13.43
N GLY A 58 0.13 18.08 -13.15
CA GLY A 58 -0.54 19.02 -14.04
C GLY A 58 0.16 20.39 -14.11
N PHE A 59 0.62 20.94 -12.98
CA PHE A 59 1.30 22.24 -12.97
C PHE A 59 2.79 22.15 -13.30
N ALA A 60 3.43 21.02 -13.02
CA ALA A 60 4.84 20.76 -13.32
C ALA A 60 5.00 19.42 -14.05
N PRO A 61 4.76 19.37 -15.38
CA PRO A 61 4.89 18.14 -16.16
C PRO A 61 6.27 17.46 -16.10
N GLY A 62 7.33 18.23 -15.77
CA GLY A 62 8.67 17.69 -15.53
C GLY A 62 8.76 16.70 -14.36
N LEU A 63 7.74 16.65 -13.49
CA LEU A 63 7.64 15.68 -12.40
C LEU A 63 7.16 14.29 -12.86
N LEU A 64 6.67 14.16 -14.10
CA LEU A 64 6.08 12.91 -14.60
C LEU A 64 7.00 11.70 -14.46
N PRO A 65 8.31 11.74 -14.79
CA PRO A 65 9.21 10.60 -14.58
C PRO A 65 9.34 10.18 -13.11
N TYR A 66 9.04 11.08 -12.18
CA TYR A 66 9.17 10.87 -10.74
C TYR A 66 7.85 10.46 -10.08
N TRP A 67 6.77 10.21 -10.85
CA TRP A 67 5.48 9.78 -10.31
C TRP A 67 5.56 8.58 -9.35
N PRO A 68 6.44 7.55 -9.56
CA PRO A 68 6.51 6.44 -8.62
C PRO A 68 7.03 6.89 -7.26
N TRP A 69 8.01 7.80 -7.23
CA TRP A 69 8.55 8.37 -6.00
C TRP A 69 7.53 9.25 -5.28
N LEU A 70 6.72 10.02 -6.03
CA LEU A 70 5.62 10.80 -5.46
C LEU A 70 4.57 9.88 -4.79
N MET A 71 4.24 8.75 -5.43
CA MET A 71 3.34 7.75 -4.86
C MET A 71 3.93 7.06 -3.62
N ILE A 72 5.22 6.69 -3.65
CA ILE A 72 5.91 6.11 -2.48
C ILE A 72 5.91 7.10 -1.32
N LEU A 73 6.21 8.37 -1.57
CA LEU A 73 6.20 9.41 -0.53
C LEU A 73 4.79 9.57 0.05
N GLY A 74 3.76 9.62 -0.80
CA GLY A 74 2.36 9.63 -0.38
C GLY A 74 2.00 8.40 0.46
N GLY A 75 2.36 7.21 -0.01
CA GLY A 75 2.15 5.94 0.70
C GLY A 75 2.85 5.89 2.05
N LEU A 76 4.07 6.44 2.15
CA LEU A 76 4.81 6.54 3.41
C LEU A 76 4.12 7.51 4.39
N CYS A 77 3.64 8.65 3.91
CA CYS A 77 2.84 9.58 4.72
C CYS A 77 1.56 8.90 5.24
N VAL A 78 0.85 8.16 4.39
CA VAL A 78 -0.34 7.38 4.79
C VAL A 78 0.03 6.29 5.79
N PHE A 79 1.14 5.59 5.59
CA PHE A 79 1.62 4.55 6.49
C PHE A 79 1.97 5.10 7.88
N VAL A 80 2.70 6.21 7.94
CA VAL A 80 3.01 6.90 9.20
C VAL A 80 1.73 7.38 9.88
N LEU A 81 0.76 7.91 9.12
CA LEU A 81 -0.53 8.29 9.65
C LEU A 81 -1.31 7.09 10.20
N ALA A 82 -1.25 5.95 9.54
CA ALA A 82 -1.83 4.69 9.99
C ALA A 82 -1.21 4.23 11.33
N LEU A 83 0.13 4.26 11.44
CA LEU A 83 0.86 3.95 12.67
C LEU A 83 0.48 4.89 13.82
N ARG A 84 0.39 6.19 13.54
CA ARG A 84 -0.02 7.18 14.55
C ARG A 84 -1.41 6.86 15.08
N TRP A 85 -2.36 6.52 14.20
CA TRP A 85 -3.70 6.12 14.63
C TRP A 85 -3.68 4.83 15.44
N ASP A 86 -2.86 3.87 15.05
CA ASP A 86 -2.71 2.58 15.71
C ASP A 86 -2.20 2.71 17.15
N MET A 87 -1.17 3.53 17.33
CA MET A 87 -0.57 3.81 18.64
C MET A 87 -1.45 4.69 19.54
N SER A 88 -2.44 5.38 18.97
CA SER A 88 -3.31 6.30 19.72
C SER A 88 -4.43 5.59 20.50
N ASP A 89 -4.58 4.26 20.37
CA ASP A 89 -5.61 3.48 21.06
C ASP A 89 -5.02 2.23 21.74
N HIS A 90 -4.35 2.43 22.88
CA HIS A 90 -3.79 1.34 23.68
C HIS A 90 -4.85 0.42 24.30
N THR A 91 -6.11 0.86 24.45
CA THR A 91 -7.17 0.06 25.09
C THR A 91 -7.94 -0.82 24.11
N ARG A 92 -7.69 -0.72 22.80
CA ARG A 92 -8.34 -1.50 21.72
C ARG A 92 -9.88 -1.48 21.78
N GLN A 93 -10.48 -0.38 22.22
CA GLN A 93 -11.93 -0.27 22.41
C GLN A 93 -12.62 0.68 21.42
N THR A 94 -11.87 1.45 20.62
CA THR A 94 -12.48 2.48 19.75
C THR A 94 -12.41 2.13 18.26
N ARG A 95 -13.24 2.81 17.45
CA ARG A 95 -13.22 2.74 15.96
C ARG A 95 -11.88 3.16 15.34
N ARG A 96 -10.91 3.64 16.13
CA ARG A 96 -9.57 4.05 15.66
C ARG A 96 -8.77 2.86 15.13
N VAL A 97 -8.96 1.67 15.71
CA VAL A 97 -8.32 0.45 15.22
C VAL A 97 -8.79 0.11 13.79
N ASP A 98 -10.08 0.27 13.51
CA ASP A 98 -10.63 0.04 12.17
C ASP A 98 -10.09 1.07 11.18
N VAL A 99 -10.01 2.34 11.56
CA VAL A 99 -9.43 3.40 10.71
C VAL A 99 -7.96 3.10 10.38
N ALA A 100 -7.17 2.71 11.38
CA ALA A 100 -5.79 2.30 11.20
C ALA A 100 -5.69 1.11 10.23
N PHE A 101 -6.56 0.11 10.37
CA PHE A 101 -6.63 -1.02 9.44
C PHE A 101 -6.83 -0.57 7.98
N TRP A 102 -7.82 0.29 7.72
CA TRP A 102 -8.09 0.78 6.36
C TRP A 102 -6.96 1.65 5.80
N LEU A 103 -6.29 2.44 6.63
CA LEU A 103 -5.14 3.24 6.21
C LEU A 103 -3.93 2.37 5.86
N HIS A 104 -3.66 1.29 6.60
CA HIS A 104 -2.63 0.31 6.22
C HIS A 104 -3.00 -0.38 4.90
N LEU A 105 -4.29 -0.72 4.71
CA LEU A 105 -4.78 -1.30 3.45
C LEU A 105 -4.51 -0.37 2.27
N LEU A 106 -4.73 0.93 2.42
CA LEU A 106 -4.42 1.94 1.39
C LEU A 106 -2.92 2.14 1.16
N ALA A 107 -2.13 2.22 2.24
CA ALA A 107 -0.69 2.50 2.15
C ALA A 107 0.08 1.43 1.37
N ALA A 108 -0.27 0.16 1.55
CA ALA A 108 0.42 -0.96 0.92
C ALA A 108 0.49 -0.86 -0.62
N PRO A 109 -0.62 -0.76 -1.39
CA PRO A 109 -0.54 -0.64 -2.85
C PRO A 109 0.18 0.63 -3.29
N MET A 110 0.06 1.74 -2.54
CA MET A 110 0.77 2.99 -2.83
C MET A 110 2.29 2.88 -2.65
N LEU A 111 2.77 1.94 -1.84
CA LEU A 111 4.19 1.65 -1.69
C LEU A 111 4.65 0.56 -2.66
N VAL A 112 3.90 -0.54 -2.75
CA VAL A 112 4.29 -1.75 -3.46
C VAL A 112 4.21 -1.56 -4.98
N HIS A 113 3.13 -0.99 -5.49
CA HIS A 113 2.96 -0.80 -6.94
C HIS A 113 4.09 0.03 -7.58
N PRO A 114 4.39 1.26 -7.11
CA PRO A 114 5.49 2.04 -7.65
C PRO A 114 6.86 1.42 -7.38
N ALA A 115 7.06 0.68 -6.28
CA ALA A 115 8.30 -0.05 -6.05
C ALA A 115 8.51 -1.14 -7.12
N PHE A 116 7.47 -1.92 -7.43
CA PHE A 116 7.51 -2.91 -8.51
C PHE A 116 7.77 -2.26 -9.87
N TYR A 117 7.17 -1.09 -10.13
CA TYR A 117 7.42 -0.33 -11.35
C TYR A 117 8.89 0.13 -11.46
N LEU A 118 9.44 0.72 -10.39
CA LEU A 118 10.81 1.22 -10.32
C LEU A 118 11.85 0.12 -10.48
N LEU A 119 11.57 -1.06 -9.92
CA LEU A 119 12.43 -2.23 -9.99
C LEU A 119 12.30 -2.99 -11.34
N GLY A 120 11.44 -2.52 -12.25
CA GLY A 120 11.25 -3.14 -13.56
C GLY A 120 10.44 -4.45 -13.53
N LEU A 121 9.98 -4.89 -12.36
CA LEU A 121 9.30 -6.17 -12.14
C LEU A 121 8.01 -6.32 -12.94
N LEU A 122 7.36 -5.20 -13.28
CA LEU A 122 6.11 -5.20 -14.07
C LEU A 122 6.35 -5.38 -15.58
N ARG A 123 7.58 -5.22 -16.06
CA ARG A 123 7.89 -5.29 -17.49
C ARG A 123 8.30 -6.70 -17.93
N GLY A 124 8.76 -7.53 -16.99
CA GLY A 124 9.22 -8.90 -17.22
C GLY A 124 10.44 -8.96 -18.15
N GLY A 125 11.54 -9.58 -17.74
CA GLY A 125 12.63 -9.81 -18.68
C GLY A 125 13.99 -10.14 -18.11
N HIS A 126 14.18 -10.12 -16.79
CA HIS A 126 15.46 -10.43 -16.18
C HIS A 126 15.37 -11.65 -15.26
N ALA A 127 16.35 -12.54 -15.34
CA ALA A 127 16.45 -13.72 -14.47
C ALA A 127 16.49 -13.38 -12.96
N GLY A 128 16.77 -12.12 -12.60
CA GLY A 128 16.77 -11.63 -11.21
C GLY A 128 15.42 -11.11 -10.71
N ASP A 129 14.42 -10.92 -11.57
CA ASP A 129 13.14 -10.26 -11.20
C ASP A 129 12.41 -11.05 -10.11
N ALA A 130 12.42 -12.38 -10.21
CA ALA A 130 11.87 -13.29 -9.21
C ALA A 130 12.49 -13.10 -7.81
N ALA A 131 13.83 -13.04 -7.73
CA ALA A 131 14.54 -12.89 -6.46
C ALA A 131 14.28 -11.52 -5.82
N VAL A 132 14.24 -10.47 -6.64
CA VAL A 132 13.94 -9.10 -6.18
C VAL A 132 12.50 -9.00 -5.69
N ALA A 133 11.53 -9.58 -6.40
CA ALA A 133 10.13 -9.57 -6.02
C ALA A 133 9.89 -10.33 -4.70
N VAL A 134 10.52 -11.50 -4.54
CA VAL A 134 10.49 -12.28 -3.29
C VAL A 134 11.17 -11.51 -2.15
N GLY A 135 12.31 -10.87 -2.40
CA GLY A 135 13.01 -10.05 -1.40
C GLY A 135 12.19 -8.85 -0.92
N LEU A 136 11.52 -8.15 -1.84
CA LEU A 136 10.61 -7.05 -1.50
C LEU A 136 9.42 -7.55 -0.67
N TYR A 137 8.88 -8.73 -1.00
CA TYR A 137 7.83 -9.31 -0.17
C TYR A 137 8.30 -9.73 1.22
N ALA A 138 9.49 -10.33 1.32
CA ALA A 138 10.09 -10.65 2.60
C ALA A 138 10.27 -9.39 3.47
N LEU A 139 10.71 -8.28 2.87
CA LEU A 139 10.79 -6.99 3.54
C LEU A 139 9.42 -6.51 4.04
N LEU A 140 8.38 -6.56 3.20
CA LEU A 140 7.02 -6.21 3.61
C LEU A 140 6.50 -7.10 4.75
N ALA A 141 6.83 -8.39 4.72
CA ALA A 141 6.46 -9.32 5.78
C ALA A 141 7.16 -9.01 7.10
N ILE A 142 8.45 -8.67 7.05
CA ILE A 142 9.19 -8.20 8.22
C ILE A 142 8.56 -6.92 8.77
N VAL A 143 8.28 -5.92 7.93
CA VAL A 143 7.61 -4.67 8.34
C VAL A 143 6.24 -4.98 8.97
N ALA A 144 5.45 -5.86 8.37
CA ALA A 144 4.14 -6.24 8.90
C ALA A 144 4.24 -6.93 10.27
N LEU A 145 5.26 -7.78 10.49
CA LEU A 145 5.55 -8.43 11.78
C LEU A 145 6.00 -7.42 12.84
N LEU A 146 6.86 -6.47 12.47
CA LEU A 146 7.35 -5.42 13.38
C LEU A 146 6.22 -4.51 13.86
N VAL A 147 5.29 -4.16 12.96
CA VAL A 147 4.12 -3.32 13.26
C VAL A 147 2.99 -4.12 13.95
N ASP A 148 3.10 -5.45 14.03
CA ASP A 148 2.06 -6.35 14.55
C ASP A 148 0.71 -6.22 13.79
N ARG A 149 0.75 -5.93 12.48
CA ARG A 149 -0.46 -5.69 11.66
C ARG A 149 -0.52 -6.59 10.43
N ARG A 150 -1.37 -7.62 10.52
CA ARG A 150 -1.66 -8.60 9.44
C ARG A 150 -2.25 -7.98 8.17
N ALA A 151 -2.93 -6.83 8.31
CA ALA A 151 -3.62 -6.14 7.21
C ALA A 151 -2.69 -5.76 6.05
N LEU A 152 -1.43 -5.45 6.35
CA LEU A 152 -0.42 -5.10 5.36
C LEU A 152 -0.14 -6.24 4.38
N LEU A 153 -0.02 -7.46 4.91
CA LEU A 153 0.21 -8.65 4.09
C LEU A 153 -0.99 -8.98 3.21
N VAL A 154 -2.21 -8.83 3.74
CA VAL A 154 -3.45 -9.07 2.99
C VAL A 154 -3.57 -8.08 1.82
N SER A 155 -3.26 -6.80 2.04
CA SER A 155 -3.33 -5.77 0.99
C SER A 155 -2.31 -5.99 -0.14
N ALA A 156 -1.12 -6.46 0.21
CA ALA A 156 -0.07 -6.73 -0.78
C ALA A 156 -0.26 -8.08 -1.50
N LEU A 157 -1.20 -8.94 -1.07
CA LEU A 157 -1.31 -10.34 -1.52
C LEU A 157 -1.39 -10.48 -3.05
N GLY A 158 -2.10 -9.61 -3.75
CA GLY A 158 -2.17 -9.65 -5.22
C GLY A 158 -0.79 -9.50 -5.88
N TYR A 159 0.03 -8.58 -5.38
CA TYR A 159 1.41 -8.39 -5.86
C TYR A 159 2.30 -9.60 -5.54
N VAL A 160 2.05 -10.25 -4.42
CA VAL A 160 2.77 -11.45 -3.98
C VAL A 160 2.45 -12.64 -4.85
N ILE A 161 1.17 -12.84 -5.15
CA ILE A 161 0.72 -13.90 -6.06
C ILE A 161 1.37 -13.71 -7.42
N TYR A 162 1.40 -12.47 -7.94
CA TYR A 162 2.10 -12.16 -9.17
C TYR A 162 3.61 -12.45 -9.08
N ALA A 163 4.28 -11.98 -8.03
CA ALA A 163 5.70 -12.20 -7.80
C ALA A 163 6.07 -13.68 -7.71
N LEU A 164 5.27 -14.47 -6.96
CA LEU A 164 5.46 -15.91 -6.82
C LEU A 164 5.16 -16.63 -8.14
N ALA A 165 4.14 -16.21 -8.88
CA ALA A 165 3.81 -16.83 -10.16
C ALA A 165 4.94 -16.64 -11.16
N HIS A 166 5.49 -15.43 -11.19
CA HIS A 166 6.66 -15.11 -12.00
C HIS A 166 7.89 -15.91 -11.54
N ALA A 167 8.14 -16.01 -10.22
CA ALA A 167 9.25 -16.79 -9.68
C ALA A 167 9.14 -18.29 -9.93
N MET A 168 7.93 -18.83 -9.96
CA MET A 168 7.65 -20.24 -10.25
C MET A 168 7.54 -20.51 -11.76
N GLY A 169 7.58 -19.47 -12.61
CA GLY A 169 7.35 -19.59 -14.06
C GLY A 169 5.93 -20.03 -14.43
N THR A 170 4.96 -19.82 -13.53
CA THR A 170 3.55 -20.20 -13.72
C THR A 170 2.69 -19.07 -14.29
N ASP A 171 3.23 -17.86 -14.41
CA ASP A 171 2.56 -16.71 -15.04
C ASP A 171 2.15 -16.97 -16.50
N ASN A 172 2.97 -17.70 -17.26
CA ASN A 172 2.69 -18.08 -18.65
C ASN A 172 1.79 -19.32 -18.80
N SER A 173 1.49 -20.03 -17.72
CA SER A 173 0.67 -21.25 -17.73
C SER A 173 -0.85 -20.98 -17.69
N GLY A 174 -1.24 -19.73 -17.89
CA GLY A 174 -2.64 -19.29 -17.89
C GLY A 174 -3.26 -19.26 -16.49
N LEU A 175 -4.60 -19.25 -16.44
CA LEU A 175 -5.35 -19.11 -15.18
C LEU A 175 -5.09 -20.26 -14.19
N GLY A 176 -4.72 -21.45 -14.68
CA GLY A 176 -4.44 -22.62 -13.86
C GLY A 176 -3.23 -22.42 -12.94
N GLY A 177 -2.08 -22.00 -13.47
CA GLY A 177 -0.90 -21.78 -12.65
C GLY A 177 -1.01 -20.57 -11.73
N LEU A 178 -1.68 -19.50 -12.18
CA LEU A 178 -2.02 -18.38 -11.31
C LEU A 178 -2.94 -18.81 -10.14
N ALA A 179 -3.94 -19.66 -10.40
CA ALA A 179 -4.82 -20.17 -9.35
C ALA A 179 -4.08 -21.04 -8.33
N VAL A 180 -3.18 -21.93 -8.77
CA VAL A 180 -2.34 -22.74 -7.88
C VAL A 180 -1.42 -21.85 -7.05
N THR A 181 -0.79 -20.85 -7.67
CA THR A 181 0.08 -19.91 -6.97
C THR A 181 -0.71 -19.10 -5.94
N ALA A 182 -1.90 -18.62 -6.31
CA ALA A 182 -2.81 -17.91 -5.42
C ALA A 182 -3.25 -18.77 -4.23
N LEU A 183 -3.54 -20.05 -4.47
CA LEU A 183 -3.89 -21.02 -3.43
C LEU A 183 -2.73 -21.22 -2.46
N ILE A 184 -1.51 -21.46 -2.98
CA ILE A 184 -0.31 -21.65 -2.15
C ILE A 184 -0.02 -20.39 -1.34
N ALA A 185 -0.03 -19.21 -1.96
CA ALA A 185 0.19 -17.93 -1.30
C ALA A 185 -0.87 -17.66 -0.22
N GLY A 186 -2.14 -17.94 -0.52
CA GLY A 186 -3.25 -17.82 0.42
C GLY A 186 -3.10 -18.77 1.61
N CYS A 187 -2.78 -20.04 1.38
CA CYS A 187 -2.52 -21.02 2.44
C CYS A 187 -1.32 -20.61 3.31
N ALA A 188 -0.23 -20.15 2.70
CA ALA A 188 0.93 -19.64 3.42
C ALA A 188 0.55 -18.43 4.30
N LEU A 189 -0.27 -17.51 3.78
CA LEU A 189 -0.76 -16.35 4.53
C LEU A 189 -1.67 -16.77 5.69
N LEU A 190 -2.55 -17.76 5.50
CA LEU A 190 -3.40 -18.30 6.56
C LEU A 190 -2.57 -18.96 7.66
N LEU A 191 -1.58 -19.78 7.29
CA LEU A 191 -0.65 -20.39 8.24
C LEU A 191 0.13 -19.33 9.02
N LEU A 192 0.67 -18.33 8.33
CA LEU A 192 1.37 -17.21 8.97
C LEU A 192 0.44 -16.41 9.91
N SER A 193 -0.84 -16.25 9.54
CA SER A 193 -1.85 -15.61 10.39
C SER A 193 -2.13 -16.44 11.65
N VAL A 194 -2.19 -17.77 11.56
CA VAL A 194 -2.37 -18.66 12.72
C VAL A 194 -1.13 -18.64 13.63
N PHE A 195 0.06 -18.74 13.06
CA PHE A 195 1.33 -18.78 13.81
C PHE A 195 1.96 -17.40 14.07
N TRP A 196 1.20 -16.33 13.84
CA TRP A 196 1.68 -14.94 13.85
C TRP A 196 2.52 -14.59 15.07
N HIS A 197 1.99 -14.88 16.27
CA HIS A 197 2.65 -14.54 17.52
C HIS A 197 4.00 -15.26 17.68
N ARG A 198 4.08 -16.54 17.26
CA ARG A 198 5.33 -17.32 17.32
C ARG A 198 6.40 -16.76 16.37
N VAL A 199 6.01 -16.47 15.13
CA VAL A 199 6.92 -15.90 14.12
C VAL A 199 7.39 -14.51 14.54
N ARG A 200 6.49 -13.67 15.05
CA ARG A 200 6.81 -12.34 15.58
C ARG A 200 7.85 -12.41 16.71
N MET A 201 7.67 -13.29 17.70
CA MET A 201 8.64 -13.46 18.78
C MET A 201 10.02 -13.87 18.25
N GLY A 202 10.08 -14.75 17.24
CA GLY A 202 11.33 -15.13 16.60
C GLY A 202 12.04 -13.95 15.92
N VAL A 203 11.29 -13.10 15.20
CA VAL A 203 11.84 -11.89 14.55
C VAL A 203 12.27 -10.85 15.58
N LEU A 204 11.48 -10.65 16.64
CA LEU A 204 11.82 -9.70 17.72
C LEU A 204 13.03 -10.14 18.54
N ALA A 205 13.26 -11.45 18.70
CA ALA A 205 14.44 -11.97 19.39
C ALA A 205 15.77 -11.65 18.67
N TRP A 206 15.71 -11.29 17.39
CA TRP A 206 16.88 -10.85 16.61
C TRP A 206 17.09 -9.33 16.68
N LEU A 207 16.18 -8.58 17.30
CA LEU A 207 16.23 -7.12 17.40
C LEU A 207 16.84 -6.71 18.76
N PRO A 208 17.78 -5.74 18.80
CA PRO A 208 18.37 -5.29 20.06
C PRO A 208 17.33 -4.66 21.00
N ASP A 209 17.45 -4.93 22.31
CA ASP A 209 16.47 -4.62 23.36
C ASP A 209 15.92 -3.18 23.36
N ARG A 210 16.71 -2.21 22.87
CA ARG A 210 16.33 -0.79 22.77
C ARG A 210 15.18 -0.51 21.80
N LEU A 211 15.01 -1.33 20.76
CA LEU A 211 13.89 -1.23 19.81
C LEU A 211 12.66 -2.00 20.31
N THR A 212 12.88 -3.13 20.99
CA THR A 212 11.82 -3.97 21.59
C THR A 212 11.02 -3.21 22.64
N ALA A 213 11.66 -2.33 23.42
CA ALA A 213 11.00 -1.50 24.43
C ALA A 213 10.02 -0.43 23.88
N LYS A 214 10.06 -0.13 22.57
CA LYS A 214 9.19 0.88 21.93
C LYS A 214 8.05 0.29 21.10
N LEU A 215 8.02 -1.04 20.94
CA LEU A 215 6.97 -1.71 20.19
C LEU A 215 5.87 -2.18 21.15
N PRO A 216 4.58 -2.04 20.78
CA PRO A 216 3.49 -2.53 21.62
C PRO A 216 3.61 -4.05 21.81
N ALA A 217 3.45 -4.52 23.04
CA ALA A 217 3.57 -5.94 23.42
C ALA A 217 2.55 -6.82 22.70
#